data_AF-A0A949BLE9-F1
#
_entry.id   AF-A0A949BLE9-F1
#
_cell.length_a   1.000
_cell.length_b   1.000
_cell.length_c   1.000
_cell.angle_alpha   90.00
_cell.angle_beta   90.00
_cell.angle_gamma   90.00
#
_symmetry.space_group_name_H-M   'P 1'
#
loop_
_entity.id
_entity.type
_entity.pdbx_description
1 polymer ?
#
loop_
_entity_poly.entity_id
_entity_poly.type
_entity_poly.pdbx_seq_one_letter_code
_entity_poly.pdbx_strand_id
1 'polypeptide(L)'
;MKSKNSFNLIFSKNPRMFSVMLCLWFWTVLYFNPRILALLWGPENIPAKFAIISFTLLLDLFWCYALYHVVMIGFAYLKTTPVPETLLKDEKVSAKTPSVALLYTTYNDFQEKAVLSCVNQEYDNFHAFILDDSTEEDYKNRIDEFSARYKEKVSVIRREGRSGYKAGNINNALKQI
;
A
#
# COMPACT_ATOMS: atom_id res chain seq x y z
N MET A 1 -17.59 17.46 -8.07
CA MET A 1 -16.23 17.81 -8.57
C MET A 1 -15.22 18.18 -7.46
N LYS A 2 -15.39 17.72 -6.20
CA LYS A 2 -14.48 18.03 -5.06
C LYS A 2 -13.54 16.88 -4.64
N SER A 3 -13.78 15.66 -5.13
CA SER A 3 -13.09 14.44 -4.66
C SER A 3 -11.68 14.23 -5.22
N LYS A 4 -11.34 14.79 -6.40
CA LYS A 4 -9.99 14.65 -7.00
C LYS A 4 -8.90 15.37 -6.21
N ASN A 5 -9.22 16.48 -5.52
CA ASN A 5 -8.22 17.27 -4.79
C ASN A 5 -7.81 16.63 -3.45
N SER A 6 -8.69 15.88 -2.81
CA SER A 6 -8.42 15.21 -1.53
C SER A 6 -7.42 14.06 -1.68
N PHE A 7 -7.45 13.35 -2.82
CA PHE A 7 -6.57 12.21 -3.06
C PHE A 7 -5.12 12.64 -3.36
N ASN A 8 -4.94 13.73 -4.10
CA ASN A 8 -3.62 14.32 -4.34
C ASN A 8 -2.96 14.90 -3.08
N LEU A 9 -3.76 15.29 -2.07
CA LEU A 9 -3.25 15.79 -0.79
C LEU A 9 -2.65 14.69 0.10
N ILE A 10 -3.10 13.45 -0.07
CA ILE A 10 -2.61 12.29 0.72
C ILE A 10 -1.26 11.80 0.18
N PHE A 11 -1.02 11.92 -1.13
CA PHE A 11 0.17 11.42 -1.81
C PHE A 11 1.20 12.50 -2.21
N SER A 12 0.99 13.77 -1.84
CA SER A 12 2.03 14.78 -2.03
C SER A 12 3.20 14.44 -1.12
N LYS A 13 4.24 13.82 -1.71
CA LYS A 13 5.47 13.53 -0.99
C LYS A 13 6.00 14.86 -0.47
N ASN A 14 6.12 14.96 0.86
CA ASN A 14 6.52 16.21 1.49
C ASN A 14 7.95 16.54 0.99
N PRO A 15 8.17 17.69 0.32
CA PRO A 15 9.48 18.02 -0.26
C PRO A 15 10.59 18.03 0.80
N ARG A 16 10.24 18.29 2.08
CA ARG A 16 11.18 18.25 3.21
C ARG A 16 11.80 16.87 3.43
N MET A 17 11.08 15.79 3.16
CA MET A 17 11.57 14.42 3.33
C MET A 17 12.75 14.15 2.39
N PHE A 18 12.63 14.57 1.13
CA PHE A 18 13.70 14.43 0.15
C PHE A 18 14.88 15.33 0.47
N SER A 19 14.64 16.55 0.96
CA SER A 19 15.72 17.43 1.42
C SER A 19 16.52 16.80 2.56
N VAL A 20 15.85 16.26 3.59
CA VAL A 20 16.51 15.57 4.71
C VAL A 20 17.32 14.35 4.22
N MET A 21 16.73 13.52 3.36
CA MET A 21 17.40 12.37 2.77
C MET A 21 18.66 12.77 2.00
N LEU A 22 18.59 13.78 1.12
CA LEU A 22 19.73 14.24 0.34
C LEU A 22 20.84 14.85 1.22
N CYS A 23 20.47 15.60 2.27
CA CYS A 23 21.44 16.14 3.22
C CYS A 23 22.18 15.04 3.98
N LEU A 24 21.47 14.02 4.47
CA LEU A 24 22.09 12.87 5.14
C LEU A 24 23.00 12.09 4.19
N TRP A 25 22.54 11.84 2.97
CA TRP A 25 23.32 11.14 1.96
C TRP A 25 24.59 11.92 1.61
N PHE A 26 24.48 13.21 1.35
CA PHE A 26 25.62 14.08 1.08
C PHE A 26 26.62 14.08 2.24
N TRP A 27 26.13 14.09 3.49
CA TRP A 27 26.99 13.99 4.67
C TRP A 27 27.76 12.67 4.73
N THR A 28 27.11 11.54 4.40
CA THR A 28 27.78 10.22 4.34
C THR A 28 28.85 10.19 3.26
N VAL A 29 28.55 10.72 2.06
CA VAL A 29 29.50 10.86 0.95
C VAL A 29 30.72 11.68 1.38
N LEU A 30 30.50 12.86 1.96
CA LEU A 30 31.60 13.74 2.41
C LEU A 30 32.46 13.12 3.51
N TYR A 31 31.87 12.31 4.40
CA TYR A 31 32.59 11.70 5.51
C TYR A 31 33.40 10.45 5.08
N PHE A 32 32.81 9.58 4.26
CA PHE A 32 33.40 8.29 3.91
C PHE A 32 34.23 8.32 2.62
N ASN A 33 33.80 9.04 1.57
CA ASN A 33 34.48 8.97 0.28
C ASN A 33 35.93 9.47 0.29
N PRO A 34 36.31 10.56 0.98
CA PRO A 34 37.71 10.98 1.05
C PRO A 34 38.63 9.90 1.61
N ARG A 35 38.15 9.09 2.56
CA ARG A 35 38.92 8.00 3.18
C ARG A 35 39.07 6.80 2.26
N ILE A 36 38.02 6.47 1.51
CA ILE A 36 38.05 5.35 0.56
C ILE A 36 38.90 5.73 -0.66
N LEU A 37 38.72 6.95 -1.19
CA LEU A 37 39.48 7.46 -2.33
C LEU A 37 40.96 7.70 -1.97
N ALA A 38 41.31 7.90 -0.70
CA ALA A 38 42.71 7.96 -0.27
C ALA A 38 43.50 6.69 -0.66
N LEU A 39 42.83 5.54 -0.76
CA LEU A 39 43.44 4.27 -1.19
C LEU A 39 43.93 4.31 -2.65
N LEU A 40 43.43 5.24 -3.47
CA LEU A 40 43.87 5.39 -4.87
C LEU A 40 45.29 5.95 -5.02
N TRP A 41 45.78 6.69 -4.01
CA TRP A 41 47.14 7.22 -3.98
C TRP A 41 48.20 6.16 -3.60
N GLY A 42 47.80 4.96 -3.22
CA GLY A 42 48.72 3.86 -2.94
C GLY A 42 49.41 3.28 -4.18
N PRO A 43 50.42 2.41 -3.97
CA PRO A 43 51.16 1.70 -5.03
C PRO A 43 50.33 0.58 -5.70
N GLU A 44 49.01 0.65 -5.60
CA GLU A 44 48.09 -0.39 -6.07
C GLU A 44 48.09 -0.53 -7.59
N ASN A 45 47.84 -1.76 -8.06
CA ASN A 45 47.73 -2.07 -9.48
C ASN A 45 46.49 -1.38 -10.10
N ILE A 46 46.52 -1.13 -11.41
CA ILE A 46 45.41 -0.50 -12.15
C ILE A 46 44.05 -1.19 -11.91
N PRO A 47 43.93 -2.54 -11.95
CA PRO A 47 42.65 -3.20 -11.67
C PRO A 47 42.12 -2.95 -10.26
N ALA A 48 43.01 -2.85 -9.26
CA ALA A 48 42.62 -2.54 -7.89
C ALA A 48 42.07 -1.11 -7.79
N LYS A 49 42.67 -0.14 -8.48
CA LYS A 49 42.16 1.24 -8.56
C LYS A 49 40.77 1.29 -9.20
N PHE A 50 40.54 0.55 -10.29
CA PHE A 50 39.21 0.41 -10.88
C PHE A 50 38.21 -0.23 -9.90
N ALA A 51 38.59 -1.28 -9.19
CA ALA A 51 37.74 -1.93 -8.20
C ALA A 51 37.35 -0.97 -7.08
N ILE A 52 38.28 -0.15 -6.58
CA ILE A 52 38.03 0.88 -5.55
C ILE A 52 37.02 1.93 -6.05
N ILE A 53 37.18 2.42 -7.27
CA ILE A 53 36.25 3.41 -7.86
C ILE A 53 34.84 2.79 -7.99
N SER A 54 34.74 1.60 -8.60
CA SER A 54 33.47 0.90 -8.77
C SER A 54 32.79 0.60 -7.43
N PHE A 55 33.56 0.15 -6.44
CA PHE A 55 33.07 -0.08 -5.09
C PHE A 55 32.51 1.19 -4.45
N THR A 56 33.22 2.32 -4.58
CA THR A 56 32.79 3.62 -4.04
C THR A 56 31.46 4.06 -4.68
N LEU A 57 31.34 3.95 -6.01
CA LEU A 57 30.10 4.30 -6.72
C LEU A 57 28.92 3.43 -6.31
N LEU A 58 29.13 2.12 -6.19
CA LEU A 58 28.10 1.18 -5.73
C LEU A 58 27.69 1.49 -4.30
N LEU A 59 28.65 1.75 -3.43
CA LEU A 59 28.43 2.09 -2.03
C LEU A 59 27.57 3.37 -1.91
N ASP A 60 27.87 4.41 -2.70
CA ASP A 60 27.09 5.66 -2.73
C ASP A 60 25.65 5.43 -3.19
N LEU A 61 25.45 4.60 -4.22
CA LEU A 61 24.13 4.23 -4.72
C LEU A 61 23.32 3.48 -3.67
N PHE A 62 23.93 2.47 -3.02
CA PHE A 62 23.28 1.69 -1.98
C PHE A 62 22.94 2.54 -0.75
N TRP A 63 23.84 3.43 -0.32
CA TRP A 63 23.56 4.36 0.79
C TRP A 63 22.43 5.32 0.47
N CYS A 64 22.35 5.84 -0.76
CA CYS A 64 21.23 6.68 -1.18
C CYS A 64 19.89 5.94 -1.02
N TYR A 65 19.84 4.70 -1.51
CA TYR A 65 18.65 3.86 -1.43
C TYR A 65 18.28 3.48 0.02
N ALA A 66 19.27 3.12 0.84
CA ALA A 66 19.05 2.78 2.24
C ALA A 66 18.52 3.99 3.03
N LEU A 67 19.12 5.17 2.85
CA LEU A 67 18.68 6.40 3.51
C LEU A 67 17.28 6.83 3.07
N TYR A 68 16.93 6.66 1.80
CA TYR A 68 15.56 6.88 1.32
C TYR A 68 14.55 6.10 2.16
N HIS A 69 14.78 4.80 2.36
CA HIS A 69 13.87 3.95 3.13
C HIS A 69 13.84 4.28 4.61
N VAL A 70 15.01 4.52 5.22
CA VAL A 70 15.09 4.92 6.65
C VAL A 70 14.33 6.22 6.89
N VAL A 71 14.52 7.24 6.05
CA VAL A 71 13.81 8.52 6.17
C VAL A 71 12.32 8.35 5.90
N MET A 72 11.92 7.58 4.88
CA MET A 72 10.52 7.25 4.62
C MET A 72 9.83 6.62 5.83
N ILE A 73 10.47 5.63 6.45
CA ILE A 73 9.96 4.94 7.64
C ILE A 73 9.88 5.91 8.82
N GLY A 74 10.95 6.69 9.07
CA GLY A 74 10.96 7.69 10.13
C GLY A 74 9.85 8.74 9.99
N PHE A 75 9.65 9.28 8.80
CA PHE A 75 8.56 10.21 8.52
C PHE A 75 7.18 9.56 8.62
N ALA A 76 7.04 8.27 8.29
CA ALA A 76 5.78 7.55 8.49
C ALA A 76 5.44 7.41 9.99
N TYR A 77 6.42 7.15 10.85
CA TYR A 77 6.22 7.12 12.31
C TYR A 77 5.95 8.51 12.91
N LEU A 78 6.63 9.55 12.40
CA LEU A 78 6.41 10.93 12.87
C LEU A 78 5.08 11.51 12.40
N LYS A 79 4.58 11.03 11.26
CA LYS A 79 3.26 11.39 10.73
C LYS A 79 2.23 10.40 11.25
N THR A 80 1.91 10.50 12.54
CA THR A 80 0.61 10.01 13.02
C THR A 80 -0.43 10.86 12.31
N THR A 81 -1.08 10.33 11.27
CA THR A 81 -2.31 10.96 10.76
C THR A 81 -3.31 10.91 11.91
N PRO A 82 -3.63 12.05 12.56
CA PRO A 82 -4.66 12.03 13.57
C PRO A 82 -5.92 11.62 12.82
N VAL A 83 -6.54 10.51 13.22
CA VAL A 83 -7.91 10.23 12.76
C VAL A 83 -8.71 11.45 13.19
N PRO A 84 -9.32 12.20 12.25
CA PRO A 84 -10.06 13.41 12.60
C PRO A 84 -11.00 13.09 13.75
N GLU A 85 -10.93 13.87 14.84
CA GLU A 85 -11.75 13.64 16.03
C GLU A 85 -13.25 13.66 15.69
N THR A 86 -13.63 14.31 14.58
CA THR A 86 -14.98 14.29 14.00
C THR A 86 -15.43 12.91 13.46
N LEU A 87 -14.51 12.00 13.12
CA LEU A 87 -14.82 10.60 12.81
C LEU A 87 -14.97 9.75 14.08
N LEU A 88 -14.38 10.18 15.20
CA LEU A 88 -14.45 9.52 16.50
C LEU A 88 -15.64 10.02 17.33
N LYS A 89 -16.09 11.26 17.09
CA LYS A 89 -17.22 11.94 17.73
C LYS A 89 -18.52 11.80 16.95
N ASP A 90 -18.60 10.90 15.99
CA ASP A 90 -19.89 10.57 15.39
C ASP A 90 -20.69 9.80 16.46
N GLU A 91 -21.51 10.51 17.24
CA GLU A 91 -22.41 9.96 18.26
C GLU A 91 -23.36 8.87 17.71
N LYS A 92 -23.39 8.70 16.37
CA LYS A 92 -24.06 7.59 15.69
C LYS A 92 -23.38 6.22 15.87
N VAL A 93 -22.14 6.15 16.38
CA VAL A 93 -21.55 4.89 16.86
C VAL A 93 -22.02 4.57 18.30
N SER A 94 -23.26 4.93 18.63
CA SER A 94 -23.96 4.48 19.85
C SER A 94 -24.66 3.14 19.66
N ALA A 95 -24.53 2.49 18.51
CA ALA A 95 -25.02 1.12 18.32
C ALA A 95 -24.05 0.15 18.99
N LYS A 96 -24.55 -0.70 19.90
CA LYS A 96 -23.78 -1.85 20.43
C LYS A 96 -23.26 -2.77 19.31
N THR A 97 -23.85 -2.66 18.12
CA THR A 97 -23.52 -3.44 16.90
C THR A 97 -23.55 -2.52 15.66
N PRO A 98 -22.50 -1.73 15.36
CA PRO A 98 -22.41 -0.96 14.11
C PRO A 98 -22.57 -1.84 12.86
N SER A 99 -23.08 -1.28 11.77
CA SER A 99 -23.17 -2.02 10.51
C SER A 99 -21.79 -2.17 9.86
N VAL A 100 -21.43 -3.39 9.47
CA VAL A 100 -20.11 -3.74 8.92
C VAL A 100 -20.25 -4.28 7.49
N ALA A 101 -19.55 -3.65 6.55
CA ALA A 101 -19.39 -4.19 5.20
C ALA A 101 -18.10 -5.03 5.10
N LEU A 102 -18.22 -6.32 4.79
CA LEU A 102 -17.08 -7.20 4.55
C LEU A 102 -16.76 -7.23 3.06
N LEU A 103 -15.58 -6.76 2.65
CA LEU A 103 -15.20 -6.68 1.24
C LEU A 103 -14.25 -7.83 0.88
N TYR A 104 -14.70 -8.74 0.03
CA TYR A 104 -13.90 -9.85 -0.49
C TYR A 104 -13.53 -9.62 -1.96
N THR A 105 -12.29 -9.22 -2.24
CA THR A 105 -11.80 -9.02 -3.61
C THR A 105 -11.31 -10.32 -4.24
N THR A 106 -11.70 -10.60 -5.48
CA THR A 106 -11.24 -11.79 -6.22
C THR A 106 -11.01 -11.50 -7.71
N TYR A 107 -10.06 -12.22 -8.31
CA TYR A 107 -9.75 -12.24 -9.73
C TYR A 107 -9.26 -13.64 -10.15
N ASN A 108 -10.17 -14.46 -10.70
CA ASN A 108 -9.91 -15.86 -11.08
C ASN A 108 -9.28 -16.70 -9.95
N ASP A 109 -9.62 -16.39 -8.70
CA ASP A 109 -9.06 -17.04 -7.51
C ASP A 109 -10.10 -17.21 -6.38
N PHE A 110 -11.39 -17.26 -6.75
CA PHE A 110 -12.49 -17.38 -5.78
C PHE A 110 -12.33 -18.62 -4.91
N GLN A 111 -12.31 -18.40 -3.60
CA GLN A 111 -12.27 -19.43 -2.58
C GLN A 111 -13.53 -19.38 -1.73
N GLU A 112 -14.46 -20.30 -1.99
CA GLU A 112 -15.73 -20.43 -1.27
C GLU A 112 -15.55 -20.48 0.25
N LYS A 113 -14.56 -21.24 0.73
CA LYS A 113 -14.26 -21.35 2.18
C LYS A 113 -13.94 -19.99 2.83
N ALA A 114 -13.29 -19.09 2.09
CA ALA A 114 -12.93 -17.78 2.62
C ALA A 114 -14.18 -16.91 2.82
N VAL A 115 -15.06 -16.83 1.82
CA VAL A 115 -16.31 -16.05 1.95
C VAL A 115 -17.26 -16.71 2.95
N LEU A 116 -17.30 -18.04 2.99
CA LEU A 116 -18.08 -18.77 4.00
C LEU A 116 -17.64 -18.44 5.43
N SER A 117 -16.34 -18.25 5.67
CA SER A 117 -15.84 -17.80 6.98
C SER A 117 -16.34 -16.40 7.36
N CYS A 118 -16.57 -15.52 6.38
CA CYS A 118 -17.19 -14.21 6.58
C CYS A 118 -18.70 -14.34 6.88
N VAL A 119 -19.40 -15.22 6.18
CA VAL A 119 -20.85 -15.46 6.37
C VAL A 119 -21.17 -16.11 7.72
N ASN A 120 -20.25 -16.92 8.25
CA ASN A 120 -20.39 -17.64 9.51
C ASN A 120 -19.83 -16.88 10.73
N GLN A 121 -19.60 -15.57 10.61
CA GLN A 121 -19.18 -14.77 11.76
C GLN A 121 -20.31 -14.66 12.81
N GLU A 122 -19.93 -14.59 14.08
CA GLU A 122 -20.86 -14.41 15.22
C GLU A 122 -21.37 -12.97 15.37
N TYR A 123 -20.90 -12.05 14.54
CA TYR A 123 -21.33 -10.67 14.56
C TYR A 123 -22.68 -10.52 13.84
N ASP A 124 -23.64 -9.80 14.41
CA ASP A 124 -25.01 -9.81 13.87
C ASP A 124 -25.26 -8.81 12.73
N ASN A 125 -24.56 -7.67 12.73
CA ASN A 125 -24.88 -6.54 11.84
C ASN A 125 -23.84 -6.38 10.71
N PHE A 126 -23.77 -7.35 9.81
CA PHE A 126 -22.85 -7.28 8.67
C PHE A 126 -23.49 -7.71 7.35
N HIS A 127 -22.85 -7.29 6.26
CA HIS A 127 -23.12 -7.77 4.90
C HIS A 127 -21.82 -7.99 4.15
N ALA A 128 -21.69 -9.10 3.45
CA ALA A 128 -20.51 -9.43 2.67
C ALA A 128 -20.68 -9.05 1.19
N PHE A 129 -19.70 -8.36 0.63
CA PHE A 129 -19.64 -7.97 -0.77
C PHE A 129 -18.48 -8.68 -1.46
N ILE A 130 -18.80 -9.55 -2.42
CA ILE A 130 -17.82 -10.15 -3.31
C ILE A 130 -17.53 -9.17 -4.44
N LEU A 131 -16.31 -8.65 -4.47
CA LEU A 131 -15.83 -7.70 -5.47
C LEU A 131 -15.13 -8.49 -6.57
N ASP A 132 -15.90 -8.89 -7.57
CA ASP A 132 -15.48 -9.82 -8.61
C ASP A 132 -14.94 -9.07 -9.85
N ASP A 133 -13.63 -9.23 -10.11
CA ASP A 133 -12.97 -8.75 -11.33
C ASP A 133 -12.70 -9.88 -12.34
N SER A 134 -13.12 -11.12 -12.04
CA SER A 134 -12.74 -12.33 -12.78
C SER A 134 -13.09 -12.23 -14.28
N THR A 135 -12.22 -12.80 -15.11
CA THR A 135 -12.45 -12.93 -16.56
C THR A 135 -12.98 -14.31 -16.93
N GLU A 136 -12.65 -15.32 -16.14
CA GLU A 136 -13.00 -16.71 -16.38
C GLU A 136 -14.44 -17.00 -15.94
N GLU A 137 -15.20 -17.63 -16.82
CA GLU A 137 -16.63 -17.88 -16.60
C GLU A 137 -16.87 -18.87 -15.45
N ASP A 138 -16.00 -19.86 -15.30
CA ASP A 138 -16.07 -20.83 -14.20
C ASP A 138 -16.04 -20.16 -12.83
N TYR A 139 -15.21 -19.13 -12.66
CA TYR A 139 -15.13 -18.36 -11.42
C TYR A 139 -16.37 -17.50 -11.20
N LYS A 140 -16.89 -16.85 -12.25
CA LYS A 140 -18.13 -16.06 -12.15
C LYS A 140 -19.33 -16.93 -11.78
N ASN A 141 -19.47 -18.09 -12.42
CA ASN A 141 -20.54 -19.05 -12.14
C ASN A 141 -20.50 -19.52 -10.68
N ARG A 142 -19.31 -19.89 -10.18
CA ARG A 142 -19.13 -20.29 -8.77
C ARG A 142 -19.48 -19.16 -7.79
N ILE A 143 -19.13 -17.91 -8.13
CA ILE A 143 -19.47 -16.73 -7.35
C ILE A 143 -20.99 -16.50 -7.33
N ASP A 144 -21.64 -16.61 -8.49
CA ASP A 144 -23.08 -16.41 -8.63
C ASP A 144 -23.88 -17.51 -7.90
N GLU A 145 -23.45 -18.77 -8.01
CA GLU A 145 -24.01 -19.89 -7.24
C GLU A 145 -23.86 -19.68 -5.72
N PHE A 146 -22.69 -19.22 -5.27
CA PHE A 146 -22.47 -18.92 -3.86
C PHE A 146 -23.35 -17.75 -3.39
N SER A 147 -23.40 -16.66 -4.16
CA SER A 147 -24.22 -15.51 -3.82
C SER A 147 -25.71 -15.84 -3.81
N ALA A 148 -26.18 -16.73 -4.68
CA ALA A 148 -27.56 -17.20 -4.68
C ALA A 148 -27.90 -18.01 -3.42
N ARG A 149 -26.97 -18.87 -2.96
CA ARG A 149 -27.13 -19.64 -1.70
C ARG A 149 -27.20 -18.75 -0.47
N TYR A 150 -26.47 -17.64 -0.44
CA TYR A 150 -26.38 -16.74 0.71
C TYR A 150 -26.91 -15.32 0.42
N LYS A 151 -27.94 -15.20 -0.44
CA LYS A 151 -28.46 -13.92 -0.96
C LYS A 151 -28.84 -12.88 0.10
N GLU A 152 -29.14 -13.31 1.32
CA GLU A 152 -29.53 -12.42 2.43
C GLU A 152 -28.32 -11.75 3.09
N LYS A 153 -27.12 -12.32 2.95
CA LYS A 153 -25.88 -11.86 3.58
C LYS A 153 -24.76 -11.53 2.60
N VAL A 154 -24.94 -11.87 1.32
CA VAL A 154 -23.91 -11.77 0.29
C VAL A 154 -24.44 -11.07 -0.95
N SER A 155 -23.67 -10.12 -1.47
CA SER A 155 -23.93 -9.51 -2.78
C SER A 155 -22.66 -9.46 -3.62
N VAL A 156 -22.81 -9.52 -4.94
CA VAL A 156 -21.69 -9.47 -5.89
C VAL A 156 -21.66 -8.12 -6.56
N ILE A 157 -20.50 -7.48 -6.58
CA ILE A 157 -20.24 -6.23 -7.30
C ILE A 157 -19.20 -6.53 -8.37
N ARG A 158 -19.57 -6.30 -9.64
CA ARG A 158 -18.69 -6.39 -10.80
C ARG A 158 -18.49 -5.02 -11.43
N ARG A 159 -17.37 -4.84 -12.11
CA ARG A 159 -17.07 -3.62 -12.88
C ARG A 159 -16.56 -3.97 -14.27
N GLU A 160 -16.86 -3.10 -15.23
CA GLU A 160 -16.40 -3.31 -16.61
C GLU A 160 -14.91 -3.02 -16.79
N GLY A 161 -14.36 -2.06 -16.04
CA GLY A 161 -12.96 -1.64 -16.14
C GLY A 161 -12.12 -2.04 -14.93
N ARG A 162 -10.92 -2.59 -15.17
CA ARG A 162 -10.00 -3.06 -14.13
C ARG A 162 -8.93 -2.03 -13.70
N SER A 163 -9.22 -0.74 -13.88
CA SER A 163 -8.25 0.33 -13.55
C SER A 163 -7.96 0.35 -12.04
N GLY A 164 -6.69 0.57 -11.67
CA GLY A 164 -6.26 0.59 -10.27
C GLY A 164 -6.27 -0.78 -9.57
N TYR A 165 -6.47 -1.88 -10.30
CA TYR A 165 -6.43 -3.26 -9.78
C TYR A 165 -7.25 -3.41 -8.49
N LYS A 166 -6.67 -3.98 -7.43
CA LYS A 166 -7.33 -4.19 -6.12
C LYS A 166 -7.85 -2.89 -5.50
N ALA A 167 -7.04 -1.84 -5.47
CA ALA A 167 -7.45 -0.55 -4.90
C ALA A 167 -8.59 0.08 -5.71
N GLY A 168 -8.55 -0.05 -7.03
CA GLY A 168 -9.62 0.38 -7.91
C GLY A 168 -10.92 -0.39 -7.68
N ASN A 169 -10.84 -1.70 -7.46
CA ASN A 169 -12.02 -2.54 -7.21
C ASN A 169 -12.71 -2.15 -5.89
N ILE A 170 -11.93 -1.98 -4.81
CA ILE A 170 -12.42 -1.49 -3.52
C ILE A 170 -13.06 -0.11 -3.67
N ASN A 171 -12.39 0.82 -4.35
CA ASN A 171 -12.93 2.17 -4.57
C ASN A 171 -14.20 2.19 -5.45
N ASN A 172 -14.37 1.20 -6.32
CA ASN A 172 -15.59 1.03 -7.10
C ASN A 172 -16.74 0.54 -6.22
N ALA A 173 -16.47 -0.42 -5.34
CA ALA A 173 -17.45 -0.97 -4.40
C ALA A 173 -17.91 0.07 -3.37
N LEU A 174 -16.98 0.82 -2.78
CA LEU A 174 -17.26 1.87 -1.79
C LEU A 174 -18.16 3.00 -2.30
N LYS A 175 -18.41 3.10 -3.61
CA LYS A 175 -19.35 4.06 -4.20
C LYS A 175 -20.77 3.51 -4.35
N GLN A 176 -20.95 2.21 -4.18
CA GLN A 176 -22.20 1.49 -4.41
C GLN A 176 -22.83 0.96 -3.11
N ILE A 177 -22.09 1.01 -2.00
CA ILE A 177 -22.52 0.56 -0.67
C ILE A 177 -22.71 1.73 0.29
#